data_AF-A0A7L2SDF6-F1
#
_entry.id   AF-A0A7L2SDF6-F1
#
_cell.length_a   1.000
_cell.length_b   1.000
_cell.length_c   1.000
_cell.angle_alpha   90.00
_cell.angle_beta   90.00
_cell.angle_gamma   90.00
#
_symmetry.space_group_name_H-M   'P 1'
#
loop_
_entity.id
_entity.type
_entity.pdbx_description
1 polymer ?
#
loop_
_entity_poly.entity_id
_entity_poly.type
_entity_poly.pdbx_seq_one_letter_code
_entity_poly.pdbx_strand_id
1 'polypeptide(L)' 'DEQAFLVALYKYMKERKTPIERIPYLGFKQINLWTMFQAAQKLGGYETITARRQWKHIYDELGGNPGSTSAATCTRRHYE' A
#
# COMPACT_ATOMS: atom_id res chain seq x y z
N ASP A 1 13.76 10.84 0.12
CA ASP A 1 12.38 10.99 -0.39
C ASP A 1 11.35 10.18 0.41
N GLU A 2 11.58 8.88 0.61
CA GLU A 2 10.67 7.99 1.39
C GLU A 2 10.30 8.55 2.77
N GLN A 3 11.30 8.98 3.56
CA GLN A 3 11.06 9.48 4.92
C GLN A 3 10.26 10.80 4.93
N ALA A 4 10.47 11.68 3.95
CA ALA A 4 9.73 12.94 3.82
C ALA A 4 8.26 12.69 3.45
N PHE A 5 8.02 11.73 2.54
CA PHE A 5 6.67 11.29 2.20
C PHE A 5 5.96 10.66 3.39
N LEU A 6 6.64 9.77 4.13
CA LEU A 6 6.08 9.17 5.33
C LEU A 6 5.70 10.26 6.34
N VAL A 7 6.61 11.19 6.66
CA VAL A 7 6.31 12.29 7.59
C VAL A 7 5.10 13.12 7.13
N ALA A 8 5.02 13.44 5.84
CA ALA A 8 3.88 14.16 5.27
C ALA A 8 2.57 13.34 5.37
N LEU A 9 2.62 12.04 5.07
CA LEU A 9 1.51 11.10 5.17
C LEU A 9 1.03 10.95 6.62
N TYR A 10 1.96 10.77 7.56
CA TYR A 10 1.67 10.70 9.00
C TYR A 10 1.01 11.99 9.48
N LYS A 11 1.51 13.16 9.04
CA LYS A 11 0.91 14.46 9.36
C LYS A 11 -0.52 14.56 8.79
N TYR A 12 -0.71 14.17 7.54
CA TYR A 12 -2.02 14.17 6.87
C TYR A 12 -3.03 13.23 7.54
N MET A 13 -2.61 12.02 7.89
CA MET A 13 -3.40 11.01 8.60
C MET A 13 -3.79 11.49 10.00
N LYS A 14 -2.87 12.17 10.70
CA LYS A 14 -3.13 12.81 12.00
C LYS A 14 -4.19 13.91 11.88
N GLU A 15 -4.11 14.73 10.84
CA GLU A 15 -5.09 15.80 10.55
C GLU A 15 -6.47 15.23 10.19
N ARG A 16 -6.50 14.10 9.47
CA ARG A 16 -7.72 13.35 9.12
C ARG A 16 -8.33 12.52 10.27
N LYS A 17 -7.75 12.55 11.47
CA LYS A 17 -8.15 11.73 12.65
C LYS A 17 -8.06 10.21 12.44
N THR A 18 -7.29 9.74 11.44
CA THR A 18 -7.02 8.32 11.20
C THR A 18 -5.51 8.05 11.27
N PRO A 19 -4.86 8.23 12.44
CA PRO A 19 -3.42 8.07 12.55
C PRO A 19 -2.99 6.63 12.20
N ILE A 20 -1.92 6.50 11.40
CA ILE A 20 -1.31 5.20 11.11
C ILE A 20 -0.55 4.75 12.36
N GLU A 21 -1.22 4.16 13.34
CA GLU A 21 -0.54 3.73 14.58
C GLU A 21 0.45 2.59 14.33
N ARG A 22 0.15 1.70 13.39
CA ARG A 22 1.05 0.62 12.97
C ARG A 22 0.86 0.32 11.50
N ILE A 23 1.96 0.17 10.79
CA ILE A 23 1.92 -0.34 9.42
C ILE A 23 1.59 -1.84 9.48
N PRO A 24 0.49 -2.27 8.87
CA PRO A 24 0.11 -3.67 8.84
C PRO A 24 1.14 -4.55 8.11
N TYR A 25 1.18 -5.82 8.51
CA TYR A 25 2.03 -6.83 7.89
C TYR A 25 1.27 -7.51 6.74
N LEU A 26 1.91 -7.59 5.59
CA LEU A 26 1.47 -8.34 4.44
C LEU A 26 1.98 -9.78 4.55
N GLY A 27 1.19 -10.64 5.21
CA GLY A 27 1.66 -11.97 5.59
C GLY A 27 2.75 -11.88 6.66
N PHE A 28 4.01 -12.16 6.27
CA PHE A 28 5.17 -12.12 7.17
C PHE A 28 6.04 -10.87 7.02
N LYS A 29 5.73 -10.00 6.04
CA LYS A 29 6.55 -8.84 5.72
C LYS A 29 5.81 -7.55 6.06
N GLN A 30 6.49 -6.60 6.69
CA GLN A 30 5.91 -5.28 6.92
C GLN A 30 5.65 -4.59 5.57
N ILE A 31 4.47 -4.00 5.41
CA ILE A 31 4.18 -3.21 4.20
C ILE A 31 5.08 -2.00 4.17
N ASN A 32 5.64 -1.68 3.01
CA ASN A 32 6.29 -0.40 2.78
C ASN A 32 5.32 0.55 2.08
N LEU A 33 4.81 1.54 2.82
CA LEU A 33 3.85 2.52 2.30
C LEU A 33 4.41 3.30 1.10
N TRP A 34 5.71 3.62 1.14
CA TRP A 34 6.38 4.30 0.04
C TRP A 34 6.45 3.45 -1.22
N THR A 35 6.91 2.21 -1.11
CA THR A 35 6.94 1.27 -2.24
C THR A 35 5.53 1.02 -2.78
N MET A 36 4.53 0.89 -1.90
CA MET A 36 3.13 0.72 -2.28
C MET A 36 2.60 1.94 -3.04
N PHE A 37 2.92 3.14 -2.59
CA PHE A 37 2.55 4.39 -3.25
C PHE A 37 3.26 4.54 -4.60
N GLN A 38 4.57 4.27 -4.68
CA GLN A 38 5.32 4.31 -5.94
C GLN A 38 4.79 3.30 -6.95
N ALA A 39 4.56 2.06 -6.53
CA ALA A 39 3.96 1.01 -7.34
C ALA A 39 2.59 1.43 -7.87
N ALA A 40 1.75 1.98 -6.97
CA ALA A 40 0.43 2.47 -7.34
C ALA A 40 0.52 3.62 -8.35
N GLN A 41 1.42 4.59 -8.12
CA GLN A 41 1.60 5.72 -9.02
C GLN A 41 2.10 5.27 -10.40
N LYS A 42 3.03 4.30 -10.44
CA LYS A 42 3.56 3.70 -11.67
C LYS A 42 2.50 2.96 -12.48
N LEU A 43 1.50 2.37 -11.80
CA LEU A 43 0.36 1.70 -12.42
C LEU A 43 -0.77 2.66 -12.83
N GLY A 44 -0.61 3.97 -12.64
CA GLY A 44 -1.62 4.96 -13.01
C GLY A 44 -2.62 5.30 -11.90
N GLY A 45 -2.26 5.05 -10.64
CA GLY A 45 -3.04 5.42 -9.46
C GLY A 45 -4.16 4.44 -9.08
N TYR A 46 -4.80 4.72 -7.94
CA TYR A 46 -5.80 3.85 -7.31
C TYR A 46 -6.92 3.39 -8.27
N GLU A 47 -7.47 4.31 -9.07
CA GLU A 47 -8.55 4.01 -10.02
C GLU A 47 -8.10 3.00 -11.07
N THR A 48 -6.94 3.22 -11.69
CA THR A 48 -6.39 2.33 -12.72
C THR A 48 -6.09 0.95 -12.16
N ILE A 49 -5.48 0.88 -10.97
CA ILE A 49 -5.16 -0.39 -10.30
C ILE A 49 -6.44 -1.17 -9.99
N THR A 50 -7.46 -0.49 -9.49
CA THR A 50 -8.74 -1.11 -9.14
C THR A 50 -9.50 -1.56 -10.38
N ALA A 51 -9.55 -0.72 -11.43
CA ALA A 51 -10.17 -1.05 -12.71
C ALA A 51 -9.49 -2.24 -13.40
N ARG A 52 -8.16 -2.29 -13.39
CA ARG A 52 -7.35 -3.35 -14.02
C ARG A 52 -7.08 -4.54 -13.09
N ARG A 53 -7.61 -4.54 -11.86
CA ARG A 53 -7.37 -5.57 -10.83
C ARG A 53 -5.87 -5.84 -10.58
N GLN A 54 -5.03 -4.80 -10.64
CA GLN A 54 -3.57 -4.91 -10.51
C GLN A 54 -3.05 -4.87 -9.08
N TRP A 55 -3.93 -4.94 -8.08
CA TRP A 55 -3.55 -5.02 -6.67
C TRP A 55 -2.60 -6.19 -6.37
N LYS A 56 -2.73 -7.30 -7.12
CA LYS A 56 -1.79 -8.43 -7.03
C LYS A 56 -0.37 -8.05 -7.47
N HIS A 57 -0.22 -7.20 -8.48
CA HIS A 57 1.11 -6.73 -8.93
C HIS A 57 1.79 -5.88 -7.85
N ILE A 58 1.04 -4.99 -7.20
CA ILE A 58 1.54 -4.18 -6.08
C ILE A 58 1.97 -5.09 -4.93
N TYR A 59 1.16 -6.10 -4.61
CA TYR A 59 1.47 -7.09 -3.59
C TYR A 59 2.77 -7.85 -3.91
N ASP A 60 2.97 -8.26 -5.16
CA ASP A 60 4.17 -8.95 -5.62
C ASP A 60 5.41 -8.04 -5.55
N GLU A 61 5.27 -6.77 -5.96
CA GLU A 61 6.33 -5.75 -5.90
C GLU A 61 6.72 -5.40 -4.44
N LEU A 62 5.76 -5.49 -3.52
CA LEU A 62 6.01 -5.38 -2.08
C LEU A 62 6.76 -6.60 -1.50
N GLY A 63 6.91 -7.68 -2.27
CA GLY A 63 7.52 -8.94 -1.86
C GLY A 63 6.59 -9.81 -1.02
N GLY A 64 5.29 -9.72 -1.28
CA GLY A 64 4.31 -10.61 -0.70
C GLY A 64 4.44 -12.03 -1.28
N ASN A 65 3.93 -13.03 -0.55
CA ASN A 65 4.01 -14.42 -0.99
C ASN A 65 3.08 -14.67 -2.20
N PRO A 66 3.57 -15.14 -3.36
CA PRO A 66 2.73 -15.40 -4.54
C PRO A 66 1.63 -16.43 -4.31
N GLY A 67 1.72 -17.24 -3.25
CA GLY A 67 0.67 -18.18 -2.81
C GLY A 67 -0.48 -17.56 -2.02
N SER A 68 -0.45 -16.26 -1.69
CA SER A 68 -1.53 -15.59 -0.96
C SER A 68 -2.69 -15.22 -1.89
N THR A 69 -3.77 -16.02 -1.88
CA THR A 69 -5.00 -15.76 -2.65
C THR A 69 -5.69 -14.47 -2.23
N SER A 70 -5.50 -14.02 -0.98
CA SER A 70 -6.05 -12.79 -0.42
C SER A 70 -5.18 -11.55 -0.66
N ALA A 71 -4.06 -11.69 -1.39
CA ALA A 71 -3.09 -10.62 -1.66
C ALA A 71 -3.74 -9.31 -2.14
N ALA A 72 -4.50 -9.39 -3.23
CA ALA A 72 -5.13 -8.23 -3.85
C ALA A 72 -6.14 -7.55 -2.91
N THR A 73 -6.97 -8.33 -2.21
CA THR A 73 -7.98 -7.81 -1.28
C THR A 73 -7.34 -7.15 -0.06
N CYS A 74 -6.26 -7.74 0.46
CA CYS A 74 -5.53 -7.21 1.60
C CYS A 74 -4.87 -5.87 1.25
N THR A 75 -4.10 -5.82 0.15
CA THR A 75 -3.43 -4.58 -0.29
C THR A 75 -4.45 -3.48 -0.57
N ARG A 76 -5.59 -3.79 -1.19
CA ARG A 76 -6.64 -2.79 -1.41
C ARG A 76 -7.18 -2.23 -0.09
N ARG A 77 -7.58 -3.09 0.85
CA ARG A 77 -8.11 -2.67 2.16
C ARG A 77 -7.12 -1.88 3.00
N HIS A 78 -5.82 -2.06 2.76
CA HIS A 78 -4.76 -1.35 3.49
C HIS A 78 -4.42 -0.02 2.83
N TYR A 79 -4.78 0.15 1.56
CA TYR A 79 -4.66 1.42 0.84
C TYR A 79 -5.85 2.35 1.10
N GLU A 80 -7.05 1.77 1.20
CA GLU A 80 -8.31 2.45 1.55
C GLU A 80 -8.33 2.93 3.00
#